data_AF-A0A4V3WRP4-F1
#
_entry.id   AF-A0A4V3WRP4-F1
#
_cell.length_a   1.000
_cell.length_b   1.000
_cell.length_c   1.000
_cell.angle_alpha   90.00
_cell.angle_beta   90.00
_cell.angle_gamma   90.00
#
_symmetry.space_group_name_H-M   'P 1'
#
loop_
_entity.id
_entity.type
_entity.pdbx_description
1 polymer ?
#
loop_
_entity_poly.entity_id
_entity_poly.type
_entity_poly.pdbx_seq_one_letter_code
_entity_poly.pdbx_strand_id
1 'polypeptide(L)' 'MLERGERVASRRYTAGQVRLIVSSPADGSQDFYVSVMVGMPVPLVAVERERLRRAVVDASRSTGRWSR' A
#
# COMPACT_ATOMS: atom_id res chain seq x y z
N MET A 1 -3.79 -21.73 -19.70
CA MET A 1 -4.33 -20.39 -19.39
C MET A 1 -4.69 -20.40 -17.91
N LEU A 2 -3.88 -19.76 -17.05
CA LEU A 2 -4.17 -19.72 -15.60
C LEU A 2 -5.03 -18.48 -15.32
N GLU A 3 -6.29 -18.75 -15.03
CA GLU A 3 -7.21 -17.78 -14.47
C GLU A 3 -6.74 -17.36 -13.07
N ARG A 4 -6.37 -16.09 -12.90
CA ARG A 4 -6.33 -15.45 -11.59
C ARG A 4 -6.97 -14.08 -11.68
N GLY A 5 -8.29 -14.10 -11.84
CA GLY A 5 -9.14 -13.11 -11.19
C GLY A 5 -9.07 -13.31 -9.67
N GLU A 6 -7.89 -13.11 -9.09
CA GLU A 6 -7.70 -13.02 -7.65
C GLU A 6 -8.38 -11.70 -7.25
N ARG A 7 -9.69 -11.81 -6.98
CA ARG A 7 -10.47 -10.82 -6.25
C ARG A 7 -9.53 -10.25 -5.20
N VAL A 8 -9.20 -8.96 -5.34
CA VAL A 8 -8.34 -8.22 -4.42
C VAL A 8 -9.08 -8.16 -3.08
N ALA A 9 -9.08 -9.28 -2.36
CA ALA A 9 -9.37 -9.33 -0.95
C ALA A 9 -8.45 -8.28 -0.36
N SER A 10 -9.02 -7.30 0.35
CA SER A 10 -8.28 -6.18 0.91
C SER A 10 -7.08 -6.73 1.68
N ARG A 11 -5.91 -6.76 1.04
CA ARG A 11 -4.72 -7.37 1.61
C ARG A 11 -4.40 -6.56 2.87
N ARG A 12 -4.46 -7.23 4.02
CA ARG A 12 -4.16 -6.59 5.30
C ARG A 12 -2.65 -6.59 5.46
N TYR A 13 -2.05 -5.40 5.33
CA TYR A 13 -0.63 -5.20 5.59
C TYR A 13 -0.41 -4.93 7.07
N THR A 14 0.74 -5.38 7.58
CA THR A 14 1.20 -4.95 8.90
C THR A 14 1.57 -3.47 8.90
N ALA A 15 1.58 -2.82 10.06
CA ALA A 15 2.00 -1.41 10.17
C ALA A 15 3.45 -1.16 9.65
N GLY A 16 4.31 -2.18 9.69
CA GLY A 16 5.65 -2.12 9.10
C GLY A 16 5.61 -2.15 7.57
N GLN A 17 4.81 -3.05 7.00
CA GLN A 17 4.61 -3.13 5.55
C GLN A 17 3.95 -1.87 4.99
N VAL A 18 2.95 -1.30 5.67
CA VAL A 18 2.34 -0.03 5.27
C VAL A 18 3.38 1.08 5.22
N ARG A 19 4.21 1.21 6.27
CA ARG A 19 5.29 2.20 6.30
C ARG A 19 6.29 2.00 5.17
N LEU A 20 6.71 0.77 4.91
CA LEU A 20 7.62 0.44 3.81
C LEU A 20 7.03 0.84 2.45
N ILE A 21 5.78 0.46 2.18
CA ILE A 21 5.11 0.73 0.89
C ILE A 21 4.92 2.25 0.70
N VAL A 22 4.42 2.96 1.72
CA VAL A 22 4.11 4.39 1.63
C VAL A 22 5.36 5.27 1.51
N SER A 23 6.44 4.91 2.21
CA SER A 23 7.70 5.67 2.23
C SER A 23 8.58 5.46 0.99
N SER A 24 8.37 4.38 0.24
CA SER A 24 9.13 4.12 -0.98
C SER A 24 8.91 5.21 -2.07
N PRO A 25 9.94 5.53 -2.88
CA PRO A 25 9.88 6.50 -3.96
C PRO A 25 8.72 6.25 -4.93
N ALA A 26 8.06 7.32 -5.37
CA ALA A 26 6.94 7.23 -6.31
C ALA A 26 7.36 6.98 -7.76
N ASP A 27 8.64 7.15 -8.09
CA ASP A 27 9.22 6.95 -9.43
C ASP A 27 9.37 5.46 -9.82
N GLY A 28 9.02 4.55 -8.92
CA GLY A 28 9.06 3.11 -9.18
C GLY A 28 10.42 2.46 -8.97
N SER A 29 11.47 3.24 -8.67
CA SER A 29 12.86 2.76 -8.56
C SER A 29 13.04 1.65 -7.50
N GLN A 30 12.16 1.57 -6.51
CA GLN A 30 12.19 0.57 -5.43
C GLN A 30 11.05 -0.46 -5.49
N ASP A 31 10.21 -0.42 -6.54
CA ASP A 31 8.99 -1.24 -6.56
C ASP A 31 9.30 -2.73 -6.51
N PHE A 32 10.37 -3.17 -7.18
CA PHE A 32 10.83 -4.57 -7.12
C PHE A 32 11.23 -5.02 -5.71
N TYR A 33 11.97 -4.20 -4.96
CA TYR A 33 12.38 -4.54 -3.60
C TYR A 33 11.18 -4.60 -2.65
N VAL A 34 10.27 -3.63 -2.76
CA VAL A 34 9.02 -3.62 -2.00
C VAL A 34 8.18 -4.85 -2.34
N SER A 35 8.10 -5.23 -3.61
CA SER A 35 7.34 -6.38 -4.07
C SER A 35 7.83 -7.67 -3.41
N VAL A 36 9.16 -7.86 -3.34
CA VAL A 36 9.80 -9.02 -2.68
C VAL A 36 9.57 -9.01 -1.17
N MET A 37 9.81 -7.87 -0.50
CA MET A 37 9.67 -7.77 0.96
C MET A 37 8.23 -7.94 1.45
N VAL A 38 7.24 -7.52 0.66
CA VAL A 38 5.82 -7.58 1.00
C VAL A 38 5.16 -8.86 0.47
N GLY A 39 5.76 -9.48 -0.55
CA GLY A 39 5.22 -10.64 -1.25
C GLY A 39 4.06 -10.30 -2.18
N MET A 40 4.15 -9.19 -2.92
CA MET A 40 3.14 -8.78 -3.91
C MET A 40 3.76 -8.65 -5.32
N PRO A 41 2.96 -8.75 -6.40
CA PRO A 41 3.45 -8.45 -7.75
C PRO A 41 3.93 -7.00 -7.88
N VAL A 42 5.03 -6.78 -8.62
CA VAL A 42 5.61 -5.44 -8.88
C VAL A 42 4.56 -4.44 -9.40
N PRO A 43 3.68 -4.77 -10.37
CA PRO A 43 2.70 -3.81 -10.88
C PRO A 43 1.67 -3.34 -9.83
N LEU A 44 1.49 -4.09 -8.73
CA LEU A 44 0.56 -3.69 -7.66
C LEU A 44 1.19 -2.73 -6.65
N VAL A 45 2.51 -2.56 -6.63
CA VAL A 45 3.20 -1.73 -5.65
C VAL A 45 2.73 -0.27 -5.74
N ALA A 46 2.73 0.30 -6.94
CA ALA A 46 2.27 1.67 -7.16
C ALA A 46 0.79 1.88 -6.80
N VAL A 47 -0.07 0.91 -7.14
CA VAL A 47 -1.51 0.95 -6.85
C VAL A 47 -1.77 0.93 -5.35
N GLU A 48 -1.13 0.01 -4.64
CA GLU A 48 -1.32 -0.16 -3.20
C GLU A 48 -0.66 0.99 -2.42
N ARG A 49 0.47 1.53 -2.89
CA ARG A 49 1.08 2.75 -2.35
C ARG A 49 0.11 3.93 -2.37
N GLU A 50 -0.53 4.19 -3.51
CA GLU A 50 -1.46 5.31 -3.63
C GLU A 50 -2.73 5.08 -2.79
N ARG A 51 -3.24 3.85 -2.75
CA ARG A 51 -4.36 3.48 -1.88
C ARG A 51 -4.02 3.69 -0.40
N LEU A 52 -2.84 3.25 0.05
CA LEU A 52 -2.41 3.37 1.44
C LEU A 52 -2.11 4.82 1.82
N ARG A 53 -1.51 5.62 0.93
CA ARG A 53 -1.30 7.06 1.16
C ARG A 53 -2.60 7.79 1.45
N ARG A 54 -3.64 7.55 0.63
CA ARG A 54 -4.97 8.11 0.86
C ARG A 54 -5.56 7.68 2.20
N ALA A 55 -5.51 6.38 2.50
CA ALA A 55 -6.00 5.84 3.77
C ALA A 55 -5.31 6.45 5.00
N VAL A 56 -3.98 6.67 4.93
CA VAL A 56 -3.21 7.32 6.00
C VAL A 56 -3.64 8.78 6.18
N VAL A 57 -3.78 9.53 5.08
CA VAL A 57 -4.24 10.93 5.13
C VAL A 57 -5.64 11.04 5.73
N ASP A 58 -6.57 10.17 5.31
CA ASP A 58 -7.93 10.14 5.82
C ASP A 58 -7.99 9.76 7.31
N ALA A 59 -7.15 8.82 7.74
CA ALA A 59 -7.01 8.46 9.16
C ALA A 59 -6.45 9.62 10.00
N SER A 60 -5.48 10.38 9.48
CA SER A 60 -4.97 11.58 10.16
C SER A 60 -6.05 12.66 10.29
N ARG A 61 -6.86 12.88 9.25
CA ARG A 61 -7.97 13.84 9.27
C ARG A 61 -9.08 13.47 10.24
N SER A 62 -9.44 12.19 10.31
CA SER A 62 -10.48 11.71 11.24
C SER A 62 -10.01 11.77 12.70
N THR A 63 -8.73 11.47 12.96
CA THR A 63 -8.13 11.58 14.31
C THR A 63 -8.09 13.03 14.79
N GLY A 64 -7.77 13.99 13.91
CA GLY A 64 -7.78 15.42 14.24
C GLY A 64 -9.17 16.02 14.45
N ARG A 65 -10.25 15.32 14.05
CA ARG A 65 -11.63 15.81 14.14
C ARG A 65 -12.23 15.70 15.55
N TRP A 66 -11.64 14.89 16.42
CA TRP A 66 -12.16 14.63 17.78
C TRP A 66 -11.50 15.48 18.87
N SER A 67 -10.63 16.42 18.50
CA SER A 67 -9.90 17.30 19.44
C SER A 67 -10.46 18.72 19.53
N ARG A 68 -11.73 18.96 19.18
CA ARG A 68 -12.37 20.28 19.28
C ARG A 68 -13.70 20.19 20.00
#